data_AF-A0A819WTN3-F1
#
_entry.id   AF-A0A819WTN3-F1
#
_cell.length_a   1.000
_cell.length_b   1.000
_cell.length_c   1.000
_cell.angle_alpha   90.00
_cell.angle_beta   90.00
_cell.angle_gamma   90.00
#
_symmetry.space_group_name_H-M   'P 1'
#
loop_
_entity.id
_entity.type
_entity.pdbx_description
1 polymer ?
#
loop_
_entity_poly.entity_id
_entity_poly.type
_entity_poly.pdbx_seq_one_letter_code
_entity_poly.pdbx_strand_id
1 'polypeptide(L)'
;MQVILDRIRATLPAVNEDILGYITDILETNKHDYTDIREVDDALRPIFEEIAHAELEQEEITQLCQFVCDQLKLETLSGHNGLSHEPKKLSTPVQIGHYSGSSVDTVSSALFNMNDRTFIKPNSETTTVSQKKLEKAEAKLREKQEKRARDGALNGDVKEQARLEDAVVSQATNKRLLAENENTDSTSKSYDVHIDNFDVSYGNKILILGSSLDLIYGRRYGFVGRNGLGKSTLLRVMANRSLVLPSHLRILHVEQEIEGSDTLALQSVLECDERRAALLIEEKELNRRLHSISDTSNQDSFISKRLTAIYGELEAIEADKAESRAAVILNGLGFTSEMQAMATKQFSGGWRMRLALARALFSKPDLLLLDEPTNMLDLKAIIWLENYLQTWKSTILVVSHDRTFLNTVATDILHLYAQKVESYRGNYDTFVSARTERLKNQQREYEAQKDYRDHIQVFIDRFRYNANRAAQVQSKLKLLEKL
;
A
#
# COMPACT_ATOMS: atom_id res chain seq x y z
N MET A 1 -29.50 15.78 7.56
CA MET A 1 -28.32 16.65 7.44
C MET A 1 -28.50 17.96 8.21
N GLN A 2 -29.38 18.89 7.80
CA GLN A 2 -29.59 20.15 8.54
C GLN A 2 -29.84 19.96 10.06
N VAL A 3 -30.72 19.02 10.42
CA VAL A 3 -31.06 18.67 11.82
C VAL A 3 -29.86 18.11 12.61
N ILE A 4 -28.95 17.40 11.92
CA ILE A 4 -27.73 16.85 12.54
C ILE A 4 -26.74 17.99 12.80
N LEU A 5 -26.55 18.87 11.82
CA LEU A 5 -25.66 20.02 11.92
C LEU A 5 -26.13 21.03 12.98
N ASP A 6 -27.43 21.27 13.08
CA ASP A 6 -28.00 22.13 14.13
C ASP A 6 -27.80 21.53 15.53
N ARG A 7 -27.85 20.19 15.67
CA ARG A 7 -27.58 19.50 16.93
C ARG A 7 -26.09 19.54 17.29
N ILE A 8 -25.20 19.33 16.32
CA ILE A 8 -23.74 19.45 16.51
C ILE A 8 -23.35 20.88 16.89
N ARG A 9 -23.96 21.89 16.26
CA ARG A 9 -23.78 23.32 16.63
C ARG A 9 -24.27 23.63 18.04
N ALA A 10 -25.34 22.97 18.48
CA ALA A 10 -25.89 23.17 19.83
C ALA A 10 -25.05 22.52 20.93
N THR A 11 -24.42 21.38 20.65
CA THR A 11 -23.56 20.66 21.62
C THR A 11 -22.11 21.14 21.59
N LEU A 12 -21.63 21.62 20.44
CA LEU A 12 -20.27 22.11 20.24
C LEU A 12 -20.34 23.53 19.61
N PRO A 13 -20.46 24.59 20.42
CA PRO A 13 -20.55 25.96 19.92
C PRO A 13 -19.24 26.51 19.32
N ALA A 14 -18.12 25.79 19.48
CA ALA A 14 -16.79 26.18 18.97
C ALA A 14 -16.43 25.59 17.59
N VAL A 15 -17.35 24.94 16.89
CA VAL A 15 -17.07 24.28 15.60
C VAL A 15 -17.06 25.30 14.46
N ASN A 16 -15.92 25.40 13.75
CA ASN A 16 -15.80 26.20 12.52
C ASN A 16 -16.64 25.61 11.37
N GLU A 17 -17.14 26.44 10.46
CA GLU A 17 -17.95 25.99 9.32
C GLU A 17 -17.23 24.99 8.40
N ASP A 18 -15.91 25.10 8.25
CA ASP A 18 -15.10 24.16 7.46
C ASP A 18 -15.13 22.73 8.04
N ILE A 19 -15.16 22.60 9.36
CA ILE A 19 -15.21 21.31 10.06
C ILE A 19 -16.60 20.69 9.93
N LEU A 20 -17.65 21.52 9.97
CA LEU A 20 -19.01 21.07 9.70
C LEU A 20 -19.18 20.62 8.25
N GLY A 21 -18.54 21.32 7.29
CA GLY A 21 -18.47 20.90 5.89
C GLY A 21 -17.83 19.52 5.75
N TYR A 22 -16.67 19.31 6.40
CA TYR A 22 -15.98 18.03 6.37
C TYR A 22 -16.79 16.87 6.97
N ILE A 23 -17.44 17.09 8.13
CA ILE A 23 -18.31 16.08 8.74
C ILE A 23 -19.52 15.78 7.85
N THR A 24 -20.06 16.80 7.19
CA THR A 24 -21.16 16.65 6.21
C THR A 24 -20.72 15.77 5.04
N ASP A 25 -19.54 16.07 4.48
CA ASP A 25 -18.98 15.31 3.35
C ASP A 25 -18.67 13.86 3.73
N ILE A 26 -18.13 13.60 4.92
CA ILE A 26 -17.93 12.23 5.44
C ILE A 26 -19.26 11.48 5.50
N LEU A 27 -20.28 12.11 6.09
CA LEU A 27 -21.58 11.46 6.30
C LEU A 27 -22.34 11.25 4.99
N GLU A 28 -22.21 12.15 4.02
CA GLU A 28 -22.85 12.02 2.70
C GLU A 28 -22.12 11.01 1.81
N THR A 29 -20.78 11.02 1.82
CA THR A 29 -19.95 10.12 1.00
C THR A 29 -20.04 8.66 1.49
N ASN A 30 -20.14 8.45 2.80
CA ASN A 30 -20.15 7.11 3.40
C ASN A 30 -21.56 6.57 3.71
N LYS A 31 -22.63 7.27 3.31
CA LYS A 31 -24.02 6.89 3.61
C LYS A 31 -24.41 5.46 3.23
N HIS A 32 -23.75 4.87 2.24
CA HIS A 32 -24.01 3.51 1.76
C HIS A 32 -23.15 2.42 2.42
N ASP A 33 -22.13 2.80 3.19
CA ASP A 33 -21.17 1.87 3.78
C ASP A 33 -21.35 1.67 5.28
N TYR A 34 -22.05 2.57 5.98
CA TYR A 34 -22.39 2.36 7.39
C TYR A 34 -23.45 1.27 7.51
N THR A 35 -23.06 0.12 8.05
CA THR A 35 -23.97 -1.01 8.30
C THR A 35 -24.32 -1.13 9.77
N ASP A 36 -23.42 -0.72 10.67
CA ASP A 36 -23.57 -0.79 12.13
C ASP A 36 -23.27 0.55 12.82
N ILE A 37 -23.87 0.74 14.00
CA ILE A 37 -23.63 1.91 14.89
C ILE A 37 -22.15 2.08 15.25
N ARG A 38 -21.41 0.96 15.33
CA ARG A 38 -19.98 0.96 15.66
C ARG A 38 -19.12 1.59 14.57
N GLU A 39 -19.48 1.45 13.30
CA GLU A 39 -18.71 2.01 12.19
C GLU A 39 -18.88 3.54 12.09
N VAL A 40 -20.06 4.03 12.48
CA VAL A 40 -20.33 5.47 12.60
C VAL A 40 -19.61 6.04 13.83
N ASP A 41 -19.63 5.31 14.96
CA ASP A 41 -18.90 5.72 16.17
C ASP A 41 -17.39 5.74 15.91
N ASP A 42 -16.81 4.71 15.29
CA ASP A 42 -15.39 4.66 14.94
C ASP A 42 -14.96 5.79 13.99
N ALA A 43 -15.84 6.23 13.09
CA ALA A 43 -15.55 7.31 12.14
C ALA A 43 -15.70 8.71 12.74
N LEU A 44 -16.69 8.92 13.62
CA LEU A 44 -17.04 10.25 14.11
C LEU A 44 -16.53 10.54 15.53
N ARG A 45 -16.41 9.54 16.39
CA ARG A 45 -15.92 9.69 17.77
C ARG A 45 -14.54 10.33 17.84
N PRO A 46 -13.55 9.96 17.01
CA PRO A 46 -12.24 10.63 17.06
C PRO A 46 -12.34 12.12 16.74
N ILE A 47 -13.21 12.48 15.79
CA ILE A 47 -13.45 13.86 15.37
C ILE A 47 -14.12 14.65 16.50
N PHE A 48 -15.13 14.06 17.15
CA PHE A 48 -15.83 14.73 18.27
C PHE A 48 -14.96 14.85 19.52
N GLU A 49 -14.18 13.83 19.86
CA GLU A 49 -13.25 13.86 21.01
C GLU A 49 -12.13 14.89 20.80
N GLU A 50 -11.70 15.10 19.56
CA GLU A 50 -10.70 16.11 19.20
C GLU A 50 -11.24 17.55 19.32
N ILE A 51 -12.47 17.79 18.84
CA ILE A 51 -13.13 19.10 18.88
C ILE A 51 -13.54 19.47 20.32
N ALA A 52 -13.92 18.49 21.13
CA ALA A 52 -14.50 18.66 22.46
C ALA A 52 -13.53 19.17 23.54
N HIS A 53 -12.24 19.39 23.22
CA HIS A 53 -11.18 19.87 24.12
C HIS A 53 -11.56 19.92 25.62
N ALA A 54 -11.55 18.74 26.25
CA ALA A 54 -11.67 18.51 27.70
C ALA A 54 -12.94 19.00 28.44
N GLU A 55 -13.97 19.53 27.77
CA GLU A 55 -15.17 20.06 28.45
C GLU A 55 -16.45 19.19 28.33
N LEU A 56 -16.48 18.16 27.48
CA LEU A 56 -17.65 17.28 27.31
C LEU A 56 -17.43 15.90 27.91
N GLU A 57 -18.47 15.38 28.59
CA GLU A 57 -18.44 14.02 29.14
C GLU A 57 -18.57 12.98 28.00
N GLN A 58 -17.87 11.84 28.12
CA GLN A 58 -17.90 10.75 27.13
C GLN A 58 -19.32 10.25 26.83
N GLU A 59 -20.26 10.44 27.76
CA GLU A 59 -21.68 10.12 27.59
C GLU A 59 -22.37 11.03 26.55
N GLU A 60 -22.01 12.31 26.48
CA GLU A 60 -22.61 13.28 25.55
C GLU A 60 -22.15 13.04 24.11
N ILE A 61 -20.88 12.67 23.92
CA ILE A 61 -20.33 12.25 22.62
C ILE A 61 -21.03 10.98 22.14
N THR A 62 -21.23 10.03 23.03
CA THR A 62 -21.93 8.77 22.72
C THR A 62 -23.40 9.02 22.33
N GLN A 63 -24.10 9.91 23.04
CA GLN A 63 -25.46 10.32 22.70
C GLN A 63 -25.53 11.05 21.34
N LEU A 64 -24.52 11.83 21.00
CA LEU A 64 -24.44 12.53 19.72
C LEU A 64 -24.19 11.56 18.56
N CYS A 65 -23.27 10.61 18.71
CA CYS A 65 -23.06 9.52 17.74
C CYS A 65 -24.34 8.70 17.55
N GLN A 66 -25.05 8.38 18.63
CA GLN A 66 -26.32 7.64 18.58
C GLN A 66 -27.42 8.44 17.86
N PHE A 67 -27.51 9.76 18.09
CA PHE A 67 -28.44 10.64 17.39
C PHE A 67 -28.14 10.71 15.87
N VAL A 68 -26.87 10.75 15.49
CA VAL A 68 -26.45 10.71 14.08
C VAL A 68 -26.86 9.37 13.44
N CYS A 69 -26.69 8.25 14.15
CA CYS A 69 -27.12 6.93 13.69
C CYS A 69 -28.64 6.83 13.48
N ASP A 70 -29.43 7.33 14.43
CA ASP A 70 -30.90 7.33 14.36
C ASP A 70 -31.41 8.16 13.17
N GLN A 71 -30.75 9.29 12.87
CA GLN A 71 -31.10 10.13 11.72
C GLN A 71 -30.68 9.53 10.37
N LEU A 72 -29.67 8.65 10.36
CA LEU A 72 -29.25 7.88 9.18
C LEU A 72 -30.13 6.65 8.90
N LYS A 73 -31.10 6.34 9.78
CA LYS A 73 -32.01 5.18 9.69
C LYS A 73 -31.28 3.83 9.64
N LEU A 74 -30.24 3.66 10.45
CA LEU A 74 -29.63 2.34 10.66
C LEU A 74 -30.54 1.53 11.60
N GLU A 75 -30.86 0.28 11.24
CA GLU A 75 -31.72 -0.57 12.07
C GLU A 75 -31.03 -0.89 13.40
N THR A 76 -31.68 -0.53 14.52
CA THR A 76 -31.29 -1.00 15.84
C THR A 76 -31.63 -2.48 15.97
N LEU A 77 -30.65 -3.35 15.71
CA LEU A 77 -30.73 -4.76 16.12
C LEU A 77 -30.56 -4.88 17.64
N SER A 78 -31.57 -4.43 18.37
CA SER A 78 -31.77 -4.72 19.80
C SER A 78 -33.11 -5.43 19.97
N GLY A 79 -33.09 -6.76 19.80
CA GLY A 79 -34.19 -7.66 20.12
C GLY A 79 -33.65 -8.96 20.68
N HIS A 80 -33.75 -9.13 21.99
CA HIS A 80 -33.47 -10.37 22.70
C HIS A 80 -34.20 -11.57 22.08
N ASN A 81 -33.45 -12.60 21.69
CA ASN A 81 -33.86 -13.98 21.90
C ASN A 81 -32.61 -14.80 22.24
N GLY A 82 -32.60 -15.29 23.48
CA GLY A 82 -31.47 -16.00 24.07
C GLY A 82 -31.26 -17.36 23.44
N LEU A 83 -30.03 -17.60 22.99
CA LEU A 83 -29.37 -18.90 23.02
C LEU A 83 -27.93 -18.63 23.49
N SER A 84 -27.66 -19.07 24.70
CA SER A 84 -26.40 -18.96 25.41
C SER A 84 -25.24 -19.61 24.65
N HIS A 85 -24.18 -18.85 24.38
CA HIS A 85 -22.82 -19.38 24.33
C HIS A 85 -21.85 -18.34 24.92
N GLU A 86 -21.43 -18.58 26.16
CA GLU A 86 -20.26 -17.93 26.75
C GLU A 86 -19.02 -18.17 25.89
N PRO A 87 -18.12 -17.17 25.72
CA PRO A 87 -16.85 -17.36 25.07
C PRO A 87 -15.91 -18.16 25.99
N LYS A 88 -15.82 -19.48 25.73
CA LYS A 88 -14.85 -20.34 26.39
C LYS A 88 -13.44 -19.95 25.95
N LYS A 89 -12.67 -19.37 26.87
CA LYS A 89 -11.23 -19.10 26.69
C LYS A 89 -10.51 -20.41 26.32
N LEU A 90 -9.85 -20.43 25.16
CA LEU A 90 -8.95 -21.50 24.74
C LEU A 90 -7.59 -21.31 25.42
N SER A 91 -7.37 -22.02 26.52
CA SER A 91 -6.06 -22.15 27.16
C SER A 91 -5.31 -23.34 26.56
N THR A 92 -4.62 -23.15 25.44
CA THR A 92 -3.36 -23.82 25.03
C THR A 92 -3.07 -23.50 23.55
N PRO A 93 -1.81 -23.21 23.16
CA PRO A 93 -1.49 -22.85 21.78
C PRO A 93 -1.48 -24.10 20.89
N VAL A 94 -2.27 -24.08 19.81
CA VAL A 94 -2.24 -25.09 18.75
C VAL A 94 -1.04 -24.80 17.84
N GLN A 95 -0.01 -25.65 17.94
CA GLN A 95 1.09 -25.67 16.98
C GLN A 95 0.61 -26.26 15.65
N ILE A 96 0.53 -25.44 14.60
CA ILE A 96 0.34 -25.90 13.23
C ILE A 96 1.73 -26.23 12.67
N GLY A 97 2.19 -27.44 12.98
CA GLY A 97 3.38 -28.07 12.42
C GLY A 97 3.22 -29.57 12.60
N HIS A 98 3.31 -30.33 11.51
CA HIS A 98 3.03 -31.77 11.38
C HIS A 98 1.58 -32.19 11.10
N TYR A 99 1.14 -31.98 9.85
CA TYR A 99 0.29 -32.94 9.16
C TYR A 99 0.71 -33.04 7.68
N SER A 100 1.87 -33.66 7.46
CA SER A 100 2.17 -34.36 6.21
C SER A 100 2.92 -35.64 6.56
N GLY A 101 2.27 -36.78 6.38
CA GLY A 101 2.90 -38.11 6.48
C GLY A 101 2.44 -38.92 7.67
N SER A 102 1.36 -39.69 7.48
CA SER A 102 1.15 -41.07 7.98
C SER A 102 -0.34 -41.33 8.20
N SER A 103 -0.97 -42.07 7.27
CA SER A 103 -2.20 -42.86 7.51
C SER A 103 -2.75 -43.43 6.19
N VAL A 104 -1.98 -44.32 5.56
CA VAL A 104 -2.55 -45.37 4.72
C VAL A 104 -1.76 -46.62 5.05
N ASP A 105 -2.23 -47.40 6.03
CA ASP A 105 -1.94 -48.83 6.22
C ASP A 105 -2.56 -49.28 7.56
N THR A 106 -3.89 -49.46 7.62
CA THR A 106 -4.55 -50.20 8.73
C THR A 106 -6.03 -50.55 8.52
N VAL A 107 -6.52 -50.70 7.28
CA VAL A 107 -7.93 -51.14 7.04
C VAL A 107 -8.07 -52.15 5.90
N SER A 108 -7.08 -53.03 5.69
CA SER A 108 -7.14 -54.07 4.65
C SER A 108 -7.21 -55.51 5.16
N SER A 109 -7.53 -55.73 6.45
CA SER A 109 -7.50 -57.07 7.06
C SER A 109 -8.84 -57.60 7.60
N ALA A 110 -9.99 -57.01 7.23
CA ALA A 110 -11.29 -57.42 7.79
C ALA A 110 -12.41 -57.68 6.77
N LEU A 111 -12.12 -57.93 5.48
CA LEU A 111 -13.17 -58.21 4.47
C LEU A 111 -12.83 -59.35 3.47
N PHE A 112 -11.93 -60.27 3.84
CA PHE A 112 -11.73 -61.51 3.07
C PHE A 112 -12.14 -62.71 3.93
N ASN A 113 -13.41 -63.12 3.79
CA ASN A 113 -13.86 -64.52 3.83
C ASN A 113 -15.39 -64.57 3.75
N MET A 114 -15.94 -64.73 2.55
CA MET A 114 -17.01 -65.71 2.23
C MET A 114 -17.13 -65.81 0.70
N ASN A 115 -16.85 -67.00 0.17
CA ASN A 115 -17.24 -67.43 -1.17
C ASN A 115 -18.76 -67.52 -1.25
N ASP A 116 -19.41 -66.98 -2.28
CA ASP A 116 -19.98 -67.81 -3.36
C ASP A 116 -20.61 -66.99 -4.51
N ARG A 117 -20.21 -67.36 -5.74
CA ARG A 117 -20.97 -67.40 -7.00
C ARG A 117 -21.80 -66.18 -7.43
N THR A 118 -21.32 -65.47 -8.45
CA THR A 118 -22.06 -65.23 -9.72
C THR A 118 -21.12 -64.72 -10.81
N PHE A 119 -21.16 -65.38 -11.97
CA PHE A 119 -20.34 -65.13 -13.16
C PHE A 119 -20.89 -63.96 -13.98
N ILE A 120 -20.13 -62.86 -14.19
CA ILE A 120 -20.20 -62.01 -15.40
C ILE A 120 -18.78 -61.46 -15.69
N LYS A 121 -18.28 -61.68 -16.92
CA LYS A 121 -16.92 -61.28 -17.38
C LYS A 121 -16.82 -59.77 -17.67
N PRO A 122 -15.62 -59.15 -17.53
CA PRO A 122 -15.39 -57.74 -17.80
C PRO A 122 -14.91 -57.49 -19.25
N ASN A 123 -15.26 -56.34 -19.81
CA ASN A 123 -14.53 -55.70 -20.92
C ASN A 123 -14.06 -54.33 -20.43
N SER A 124 -12.74 -54.15 -20.29
CA SER A 124 -12.12 -52.83 -20.19
C SER A 124 -10.92 -52.77 -21.13
N GLU A 125 -11.02 -51.87 -22.10
CA GLU A 125 -9.94 -51.49 -22.99
C GLU A 125 -8.88 -50.69 -22.22
N THR A 126 -7.66 -50.83 -22.72
CA THR A 126 -6.37 -50.53 -22.12
C THR A 126 -6.00 -49.04 -22.15
N THR A 127 -5.63 -48.47 -21.00
CA THR A 127 -4.63 -47.39 -20.91
C THR A 127 -3.59 -47.77 -19.85
N THR A 128 -2.59 -48.56 -20.25
CA THR A 128 -1.45 -48.88 -19.38
C THR A 128 -0.28 -47.95 -19.72
N VAL A 129 -0.11 -46.90 -18.92
CA VAL A 129 1.17 -46.17 -18.85
C VAL A 129 2.19 -47.13 -18.27
N SER A 130 3.21 -47.50 -19.05
CA SER A 130 4.23 -48.47 -18.62
C SER A 130 4.99 -47.94 -17.40
N GLN A 131 4.84 -48.59 -16.25
CA GLN A 131 5.45 -48.21 -14.96
C GLN A 131 6.97 -47.95 -15.06
N LYS A 132 7.69 -48.72 -15.88
CA LYS A 132 9.14 -48.53 -16.13
C LYS A 132 9.51 -47.18 -16.78
N LYS A 133 8.61 -46.55 -17.53
CA LYS A 133 8.85 -45.22 -18.12
C LYS A 133 8.62 -44.10 -17.11
N LEU A 134 7.72 -44.32 -16.14
CA LEU A 134 7.43 -43.38 -15.07
C LEU A 134 8.61 -43.31 -14.08
N GLU A 135 9.12 -44.46 -13.64
CA GLU A 135 10.30 -44.53 -12.76
C GLU A 135 11.55 -43.89 -13.38
N LYS A 136 11.74 -44.07 -14.70
CA LYS A 136 12.88 -43.46 -15.41
C LYS A 136 12.73 -41.94 -15.56
N ALA A 137 11.50 -41.42 -15.60
CA ALA A 137 11.24 -39.99 -15.62
C ALA A 137 11.42 -39.37 -14.23
N GLU A 138 10.96 -40.04 -13.18
CA GLU A 138 11.12 -39.62 -11.78
C GLU A 138 12.60 -39.63 -11.36
N ALA A 139 13.37 -40.65 -11.74
CA ALA A 139 14.80 -40.71 -11.46
C ALA A 139 15.58 -39.54 -12.10
N LYS A 140 15.23 -39.17 -13.35
CA LYS A 140 15.83 -38.01 -14.03
C LYS A 140 15.45 -36.68 -13.38
N LEU A 141 14.23 -36.58 -12.85
CA LEU A 141 13.76 -35.39 -12.14
C LEU A 141 14.49 -35.23 -10.81
N ARG A 142 14.70 -36.34 -10.08
CA ARG A 142 15.46 -36.38 -8.83
C ARG A 142 16.93 -36.00 -9.02
N GLU A 143 17.58 -36.54 -10.04
CA GLU A 143 18.99 -36.19 -10.34
C GLU A 143 19.14 -34.71 -10.73
N LYS A 144 18.16 -34.14 -11.43
CA LYS A 144 18.14 -32.71 -11.78
C LYS A 144 17.87 -31.82 -10.57
N GLN A 145 17.07 -32.28 -9.61
CA GLN A 145 16.83 -31.58 -8.35
C GLN A 145 18.06 -31.64 -7.43
N GLU A 146 18.75 -32.77 -7.35
CA GLU A 146 19.99 -32.91 -6.56
C GLU A 146 21.14 -32.07 -7.12
N LYS A 147 21.27 -31.95 -8.45
CA LYS A 147 22.24 -31.04 -9.08
C LYS A 147 21.94 -29.57 -8.74
N ARG A 148 20.66 -29.16 -8.78
CA ARG A 148 20.25 -27.80 -8.36
C ARG A 148 20.48 -27.54 -6.87
N ALA A 149 20.30 -28.54 -6.02
CA ALA A 149 20.56 -28.44 -4.58
C ALA A 149 22.07 -28.31 -4.28
N ARG A 150 22.93 -29.04 -5.02
CA ARG A 150 24.40 -28.91 -4.89
C ARG A 150 24.91 -27.54 -5.33
N ASP A 151 24.41 -27.01 -6.44
CA ASP A 151 24.83 -25.70 -6.95
C ASP A 151 24.30 -24.55 -6.08
N GLY A 152 23.17 -24.74 -5.38
CA GLY A 152 22.64 -23.80 -4.39
C GLY A 152 23.41 -23.76 -3.07
N ALA A 153 23.94 -24.91 -2.61
CA ALA A 153 24.63 -25.02 -1.32
C ALA A 153 26.02 -24.36 -1.30
N LEU A 154 26.73 -24.29 -2.43
CA LEU A 154 28.09 -23.73 -2.49
C LEU A 154 28.14 -22.18 -2.47
N ASN A 155 27.00 -21.51 -2.64
CA ASN A 155 26.90 -20.04 -2.62
C ASN A 155 26.03 -19.50 -1.46
N GLY A 156 25.48 -20.38 -0.60
CA GLY A 156 24.50 -20.01 0.44
C GLY A 156 25.11 -19.48 1.74
N ASP A 157 26.25 -20.01 2.17
CA ASP A 157 26.67 -19.87 3.57
C ASP A 157 27.30 -18.51 3.96
N VAL A 158 27.48 -17.58 3.01
CA VAL A 158 28.02 -16.23 3.30
C VAL A 158 26.95 -15.12 3.19
N LYS A 159 25.73 -15.44 2.72
CA LYS A 159 24.65 -14.44 2.57
C LYS A 159 23.45 -14.67 3.49
N GLU A 160 23.33 -15.81 4.15
CA GLU A 160 22.10 -16.21 4.84
C GLU A 160 21.91 -15.58 6.24
N GLN A 161 22.92 -14.88 6.76
CA GLN A 161 22.83 -14.18 8.06
C GLN A 161 22.61 -12.67 7.95
N ALA A 162 22.44 -12.13 6.73
CA ALA A 162 22.08 -10.72 6.54
C ALA A 162 20.83 -10.61 5.63
N ARG A 163 19.72 -10.12 6.21
CA ARG A 163 18.44 -9.72 5.55
C ARG A 163 17.34 -10.80 5.45
N LEU A 164 16.88 -11.31 6.59
CA LEU A 164 15.58 -12.01 6.68
C LEU A 164 14.37 -11.07 6.75
N GLU A 165 14.57 -9.75 6.70
CA GLU A 165 13.52 -8.73 6.89
C GLU A 165 13.15 -7.94 5.62
N ASP A 166 13.86 -8.14 4.51
CA ASP A 166 13.61 -7.41 3.26
C ASP A 166 12.74 -8.22 2.30
N ALA A 167 11.76 -7.56 1.68
CA ALA A 167 10.96 -8.17 0.62
C ALA A 167 11.84 -8.58 -0.57
N VAL A 168 11.65 -9.81 -1.05
CA VAL A 168 12.32 -10.32 -2.24
C VAL A 168 11.55 -9.86 -3.47
N VAL A 169 12.27 -9.27 -4.41
CA VAL A 169 11.73 -8.71 -5.64
C VAL A 169 12.32 -9.48 -6.82
N SER A 170 11.46 -9.99 -7.70
CA SER A 170 11.87 -10.46 -9.02
C SER A 170 11.29 -9.55 -10.08
N GLN A 171 12.15 -8.95 -10.89
CA GLN A 171 11.73 -8.14 -12.02
C GLN A 171 12.32 -8.72 -13.30
N ALA A 172 11.48 -8.92 -14.32
CA ALA A 172 11.96 -9.30 -15.64
C ALA A 172 12.64 -8.08 -16.28
N THR A 173 13.99 -8.05 -16.26
CA THR A 173 14.72 -6.92 -16.81
C THR A 173 14.72 -6.95 -18.34
N ASN A 174 14.04 -5.98 -18.96
CA ASN A 174 14.31 -5.64 -20.34
C ASN A 174 15.69 -4.99 -20.43
N LYS A 175 16.66 -5.66 -21.08
CA LYS A 175 18.04 -5.16 -21.30
C LYS A 175 18.11 -3.74 -21.87
N ARG A 176 17.04 -3.25 -22.49
CA ARG A 176 16.91 -1.89 -23.05
C ARG A 176 16.87 -0.79 -21.98
N LEU A 177 16.22 -1.02 -20.84
CA LEU A 177 16.14 -0.03 -19.74
C LEU A 177 17.47 0.14 -19.00
N LEU A 178 18.26 -0.94 -18.89
CA LEU A 178 19.63 -0.87 -18.35
C LEU A 178 20.58 -0.14 -19.32
N ALA A 179 20.40 -0.34 -20.64
CA ALA A 179 21.22 0.31 -21.66
C ALA A 179 20.93 1.81 -21.84
N GLU A 180 19.68 2.27 -21.59
CA GLU A 180 19.34 3.71 -21.57
C GLU A 180 19.90 4.43 -20.33
N ASN A 181 20.04 3.74 -19.19
CA ASN A 181 20.69 4.28 -18.00
C ASN A 181 22.21 4.44 -18.16
N GLU A 182 22.85 3.65 -19.04
CA GLU A 182 24.30 3.74 -19.31
C GLU A 182 24.65 4.72 -20.46
N ASN A 183 23.73 4.99 -21.40
CA ASN A 183 23.99 5.77 -22.62
C ASN A 183 23.15 7.05 -22.75
N THR A 184 23.12 7.94 -21.75
CA THR A 184 22.46 9.25 -21.90
C THR A 184 23.39 10.42 -21.66
N ASP A 185 24.31 10.61 -22.62
CA ASP A 185 24.82 11.94 -22.95
C ASP A 185 23.69 12.76 -23.59
N SER A 186 23.32 13.85 -22.93
CA SER A 186 22.61 15.03 -23.47
C SER A 186 21.38 14.78 -24.37
N THR A 187 20.14 14.87 -23.83
CA THR A 187 19.10 15.81 -24.34
C THR A 187 17.72 15.76 -23.65
N SER A 188 17.32 14.75 -22.89
CA SER A 188 16.21 14.90 -21.90
C SER A 188 16.15 13.68 -20.99
N LYS A 189 16.56 13.81 -19.72
CA LYS A 189 16.39 12.73 -18.74
C LYS A 189 14.91 12.68 -18.38
N SER A 190 14.21 11.61 -18.75
CA SER A 190 12.82 11.41 -18.33
C SER A 190 12.76 11.27 -16.81
N TYR A 191 11.77 11.91 -16.19
CA TYR A 191 11.44 11.73 -14.77
C TYR A 191 10.32 10.70 -14.57
N ASP A 192 9.87 10.06 -15.65
CA ASP A 192 8.85 9.02 -15.61
C ASP A 192 9.46 7.70 -15.11
N VAL A 193 8.66 6.93 -14.36
CA VAL A 193 9.02 5.63 -13.82
C VAL A 193 8.17 4.57 -14.51
N HIS A 194 8.83 3.67 -15.22
CA HIS A 194 8.22 2.53 -15.88
C HIS A 194 8.79 1.23 -15.31
N ILE A 195 7.95 0.42 -14.69
CA ILE A 195 8.33 -0.84 -14.08
C ILE A 195 7.46 -1.94 -14.69
N ASP A 196 8.04 -2.70 -15.62
CA ASP A 196 7.34 -3.82 -16.27
C ASP A 196 7.53 -5.12 -15.50
N ASN A 197 6.46 -5.93 -15.47
CA ASN A 197 6.43 -7.33 -15.04
C ASN A 197 7.30 -7.61 -13.81
N PHE A 198 6.94 -6.97 -12.71
CA PHE A 198 7.58 -7.16 -11.42
C PHE A 198 6.71 -8.01 -10.48
N ASP A 199 7.40 -8.81 -9.68
CA ASP A 199 6.84 -9.59 -8.59
C ASP A 199 7.47 -9.12 -7.27
N VAL A 200 6.65 -9.04 -6.23
CA VAL A 200 7.08 -8.73 -4.88
C VAL A 200 6.57 -9.81 -3.95
N SER A 201 7.50 -10.43 -3.22
CA SER A 201 7.21 -11.43 -2.20
C SER A 201 7.83 -11.02 -0.87
N TYR A 202 7.10 -11.25 0.22
CA TYR A 202 7.62 -11.04 1.58
C TYR A 202 7.58 -12.37 2.33
N GLY A 203 8.75 -12.88 2.71
CA GLY A 203 8.89 -14.24 3.22
C GLY A 203 8.30 -15.26 2.24
N ASN A 204 7.34 -16.06 2.71
CA ASN A 204 6.66 -17.08 1.89
C ASN A 204 5.39 -16.57 1.17
N LYS A 205 5.03 -15.29 1.33
CA LYS A 205 3.79 -14.73 0.77
C LYS A 205 4.09 -13.91 -0.47
N ILE A 206 3.47 -14.28 -1.59
CA ILE A 206 3.47 -13.47 -2.82
C ILE A 206 2.48 -12.32 -2.62
N LEU A 207 2.97 -11.09 -2.69
CA LEU A 207 2.18 -9.87 -2.52
C LEU A 207 1.70 -9.34 -3.87
N ILE A 208 2.61 -9.27 -4.84
CA ILE A 208 2.38 -8.76 -6.19
C ILE A 208 2.97 -9.75 -7.19
N LEU A 209 2.24 -10.04 -8.27
CA LEU A 209 2.65 -10.97 -9.32
C LEU A 209 2.37 -10.38 -10.71
N GLY A 210 3.40 -10.32 -11.55
CA GLY A 210 3.37 -9.94 -12.96
C GLY A 210 2.69 -8.60 -13.20
N SER A 211 2.88 -7.64 -12.29
CA SER A 211 2.28 -6.31 -12.41
C SER A 211 3.19 -5.38 -13.18
N SER A 212 2.60 -4.36 -13.80
CA SER A 212 3.33 -3.27 -14.42
C SER A 212 2.87 -1.96 -13.80
N LEU A 213 3.80 -1.03 -13.57
CA LEU A 213 3.55 0.24 -12.89
C LEU A 213 4.18 1.38 -13.68
N ASP A 214 3.32 2.33 -14.09
CA ASP A 214 3.72 3.53 -14.81
C ASP A 214 3.40 4.77 -13.97
N LEU A 215 4.44 5.45 -13.48
CA LEU A 215 4.33 6.73 -12.80
C LEU A 215 4.88 7.84 -13.70
N ILE A 216 3.99 8.71 -14.17
CA ILE A 216 4.33 9.86 -15.00
C ILE A 216 4.72 11.03 -14.10
N TYR A 217 5.72 11.80 -14.51
CA TYR A 217 6.19 12.96 -13.77
C TYR A 217 5.08 14.00 -13.53
N GLY A 218 4.98 14.48 -12.29
CA GLY A 218 4.02 15.51 -11.89
C GLY A 218 2.59 15.04 -11.67
N ARG A 219 2.34 13.72 -11.71
CA ARG A 219 1.05 13.13 -11.37
C ARG A 219 1.03 12.68 -9.90
N ARG A 220 -0.17 12.59 -9.34
CA ARG A 220 -0.39 12.25 -7.94
C ARG A 220 -1.19 10.95 -7.87
N TYR A 221 -0.53 9.89 -7.44
CA TYR A 221 -1.07 8.55 -7.41
C TYR A 221 -1.57 8.21 -6.01
N GLY A 222 -2.84 7.86 -5.88
CA GLY A 222 -3.40 7.26 -4.66
C GLY A 222 -3.31 5.74 -4.73
N PHE A 223 -2.66 5.10 -3.77
CA PHE A 223 -2.51 3.64 -3.73
C PHE A 223 -3.46 3.01 -2.73
N VAL A 224 -4.48 2.35 -3.26
CA VAL A 224 -5.61 1.79 -2.53
C VAL A 224 -5.58 0.27 -2.60
N GLY A 225 -5.91 -0.38 -1.48
CA GLY A 225 -5.99 -1.84 -1.39
C GLY A 225 -6.30 -2.27 0.03
N ARG A 226 -6.73 -3.53 0.19
CA ARG A 226 -7.00 -4.12 1.50
C ARG A 226 -5.73 -4.16 2.36
N ASN A 227 -5.90 -4.09 3.66
CA ASN A 227 -4.79 -4.11 4.63
C ASN A 227 -4.06 -5.45 4.54
N GLY A 228 -2.74 -5.43 4.68
CA GLY A 228 -1.91 -6.65 4.63
C GLY A 228 -1.70 -7.26 3.23
N LEU A 229 -2.06 -6.54 2.16
CA LEU A 229 -1.71 -6.91 0.78
C LEU A 229 -0.30 -6.48 0.35
N GLY A 230 0.41 -5.68 1.17
CA GLY A 230 1.80 -5.29 0.90
C GLY A 230 1.99 -3.87 0.35
N LYS A 231 1.07 -2.93 0.62
CA LYS A 231 1.17 -1.53 0.15
C LYS A 231 2.45 -0.86 0.65
N SER A 232 2.63 -0.82 1.97
CA SER A 232 3.85 -0.33 2.63
C SER A 232 5.11 -1.08 2.18
N THR A 233 4.99 -2.39 1.93
CA THR A 233 6.09 -3.21 1.43
C THR A 233 6.53 -2.77 0.03
N LEU A 234 5.59 -2.45 -0.87
CA LEU A 234 5.90 -1.92 -2.19
C LEU A 234 6.62 -0.56 -2.09
N LEU A 235 6.14 0.33 -1.22
CA LEU A 235 6.77 1.64 -1.00
C LEU A 235 8.21 1.48 -0.49
N ARG A 236 8.45 0.61 0.49
CA ARG A 236 9.79 0.29 1.01
C ARG A 236 10.70 -0.30 -0.07
N VAL A 237 10.17 -1.21 -0.89
CA VAL A 237 10.88 -1.81 -2.03
C VAL A 237 11.29 -0.75 -3.07
N MET A 238 10.42 0.22 -3.34
CA MET A 238 10.72 1.35 -4.23
C MET A 238 11.74 2.30 -3.62
N ALA A 239 11.61 2.63 -2.33
CA ALA A 239 12.53 3.48 -1.59
C ALA A 239 13.96 2.93 -1.58
N ASN A 240 14.09 1.62 -1.34
CA ASN A 240 15.36 0.90 -1.32
C ASN A 240 15.96 0.68 -2.73
N ARG A 241 15.27 1.12 -3.79
CA ARG A 241 15.65 0.90 -5.19
C ARG A 241 15.89 -0.57 -5.52
N SER A 242 15.15 -1.48 -4.88
CA SER A 242 15.16 -2.90 -5.22
C SER A 242 14.48 -3.17 -6.56
N LEU A 243 13.58 -2.28 -6.99
CA LEU A 243 13.05 -2.20 -8.35
C LEU A 243 13.97 -1.33 -9.22
N VAL A 244 14.07 -1.68 -10.51
CA VAL A 244 14.87 -0.91 -11.48
C VAL A 244 14.21 0.45 -11.70
N LEU A 245 14.80 1.48 -11.10
CA LEU A 245 14.37 2.87 -11.20
C LEU A 245 15.50 3.72 -11.80
N PRO A 246 15.18 4.81 -12.54
CA PRO A 246 16.19 5.72 -13.07
C PRO A 246 17.08 6.30 -11.95
N SER A 247 18.40 6.29 -12.16
CA SER A 247 19.36 6.57 -11.09
C SER A 247 19.35 8.02 -10.61
N HIS A 248 18.97 8.96 -11.49
CA HIS A 248 18.89 10.40 -11.21
C HIS A 248 17.67 10.84 -10.40
N LEU A 249 16.67 9.98 -10.20
CA LEU A 249 15.47 10.32 -9.44
C LEU A 249 15.73 10.37 -7.94
N ARG A 250 15.46 11.51 -7.30
CA ARG A 250 15.46 11.60 -5.84
C ARG A 250 14.13 11.06 -5.31
N ILE A 251 14.20 9.90 -4.68
CA ILE A 251 13.06 9.22 -4.08
C ILE A 251 13.16 9.41 -2.58
N LEU A 252 12.07 9.79 -1.94
CA LEU A 252 12.00 9.90 -0.49
C LEU A 252 10.76 9.18 0.01
N HIS A 253 10.98 8.30 0.97
CA HIS A 253 9.94 7.55 1.66
C HIS A 253 9.84 8.03 3.10
N VAL A 254 8.64 8.40 3.52
CA VAL A 254 8.37 8.77 4.91
C VAL A 254 8.02 7.50 5.68
N GLU A 255 9.00 6.99 6.41
CA GLU A 255 8.79 5.83 7.29
C GLU A 255 8.16 6.22 8.62
N GLN A 256 7.50 5.24 9.24
CA GLN A 256 6.63 5.47 10.38
C GLN A 256 7.35 5.73 11.71
N GLU A 257 8.66 5.59 11.78
CA GLU A 257 9.42 5.70 13.02
C GLU A 257 10.67 6.58 12.84
N ILE A 258 10.69 7.72 13.51
CA ILE A 258 11.89 8.55 13.65
C ILE A 258 12.36 8.49 15.10
N GLU A 259 13.61 8.09 15.29
CA GLU A 259 14.28 8.20 16.58
C GLU A 259 14.49 9.67 16.95
N GLY A 260 14.20 10.01 18.21
CA GLY A 260 14.36 11.36 18.70
C GLY A 260 15.84 11.70 18.89
N SER A 261 16.26 12.83 18.35
CA SER A 261 17.60 13.41 18.53
C SER A 261 17.57 14.64 19.45
N ASP A 262 18.75 15.09 19.88
CA ASP A 262 18.93 16.35 20.61
C ASP A 262 18.78 17.60 19.73
N THR A 263 18.71 17.42 18.40
CA THR A 263 18.49 18.51 17.45
C THR A 263 17.12 19.17 17.66
N LEU A 264 17.02 20.46 17.39
CA LEU A 264 15.75 21.20 17.42
C LEU A 264 14.86 20.77 16.24
N ALA A 265 13.53 20.84 16.39
CA ALA A 265 12.59 20.48 15.32
C ALA A 265 12.85 21.29 14.03
N LEU A 266 12.98 22.62 14.14
CA LEU A 266 13.25 23.47 12.98
C LEU A 266 14.59 23.12 12.31
N GLN A 267 15.64 22.90 13.11
CA GLN A 267 16.96 22.54 12.59
C GLN A 267 16.95 21.17 11.91
N SER A 268 16.23 20.20 12.46
CA SER A 268 16.10 18.86 11.88
C SER A 268 15.48 18.89 10.47
N VAL A 269 14.53 19.78 10.23
CA VAL A 269 13.96 20.00 8.87
C VAL A 269 14.98 20.63 7.94
N LEU A 270 15.72 21.63 8.42
CA LEU A 270 16.73 22.33 7.62
C LEU A 270 17.95 21.46 7.26
N GLU A 271 18.31 20.53 8.14
CA GLU A 271 19.41 19.58 7.95
C GLU A 271 19.12 18.52 6.88
N CYS A 272 17.86 18.37 6.44
CA CYS A 272 17.50 17.44 5.37
C CYS A 272 18.06 17.84 4.00
N ASP A 273 18.32 19.13 3.82
CA ASP A 273 18.98 19.64 2.62
C ASP A 273 20.50 19.55 2.82
N GLU A 274 21.04 18.35 2.55
CA GLU A 274 22.47 18.06 2.67
C GLU A 274 23.31 19.04 1.83
N ARG A 275 22.79 19.48 0.68
CA ARG A 275 23.50 20.41 -0.19
C ARG A 275 23.61 21.79 0.44
N ARG A 276 22.51 22.32 0.99
CA ARG A 276 22.52 23.59 1.74
C ARG A 276 23.44 23.48 2.95
N ALA A 277 23.36 22.39 3.71
CA ALA A 277 24.20 22.17 4.89
C ALA A 277 25.70 22.13 4.51
N ALA A 278 26.06 21.42 3.44
CA ALA A 278 27.42 21.33 2.94
C ALA A 278 27.96 22.71 2.50
N LEU A 279 27.17 23.48 1.76
CA LEU A 279 27.56 24.83 1.32
C LEU A 279 27.79 25.79 2.50
N LEU A 280 26.94 25.74 3.53
CA LEU A 280 27.10 26.57 4.73
C LEU A 280 28.32 26.16 5.57
N ILE A 281 28.66 24.88 5.62
CA ILE A 281 29.89 24.40 6.27
C ILE A 281 31.10 24.89 5.49
N GLU A 282 31.08 24.74 4.15
CA GLU A 282 32.16 25.19 3.27
C GLU A 282 32.36 26.71 3.34
N GLU A 283 31.27 27.49 3.36
CA GLU A 283 31.31 28.95 3.55
C GLU A 283 32.00 29.34 4.86
N LYS A 284 31.60 28.73 5.99
CA LYS A 284 32.19 29.00 7.31
C LYS A 284 33.67 28.65 7.34
N GLU A 285 34.07 27.54 6.72
CA GLU A 285 35.47 27.13 6.67
C GLU A 285 36.32 28.10 5.83
N LEU A 286 35.83 28.49 4.64
CA LEU A 286 36.52 29.45 3.78
C LEU A 286 36.63 30.83 4.42
N ASN A 287 35.58 31.31 5.09
CA ASN A 287 35.62 32.55 5.86
C ASN A 287 36.63 32.47 7.01
N ARG A 288 36.70 31.34 7.73
CA ARG A 288 37.70 31.13 8.78
C ARG A 288 39.13 31.13 8.22
N ARG A 289 39.35 30.49 7.07
CA ARG A 289 40.65 30.47 6.39
C ARG A 289 41.06 31.87 5.93
N LEU A 290 40.12 32.63 5.36
CA LEU A 290 40.32 34.03 4.95
C LEU A 290 40.72 34.91 6.14
N HIS A 291 40.09 34.74 7.30
CA HIS A 291 40.47 35.48 8.51
C HIS A 291 41.80 35.04 9.14
N SER A 292 42.27 33.82 8.86
CA SER A 292 43.54 33.29 9.39
C SER A 292 44.76 33.63 8.55
N ILE A 293 44.59 33.93 7.26
CA ILE A 293 45.66 34.22 6.31
C ILE A 293 45.75 35.75 6.17
N SER A 294 46.70 36.38 6.86
CA SER A 294 46.89 37.84 6.80
C SER A 294 47.84 38.31 5.69
N ASP A 295 48.63 37.43 5.07
CA ASP A 295 49.82 37.86 4.31
C ASP A 295 50.13 37.10 2.99
N THR A 296 49.18 36.41 2.34
CA THR A 296 49.46 35.66 1.09
C THR A 296 48.50 35.97 -0.07
N SER A 297 48.82 37.01 -0.83
CA SER A 297 48.02 37.62 -1.91
C SER A 297 47.55 36.70 -3.05
N ASN A 298 48.14 35.50 -3.22
CA ASN A 298 47.73 34.56 -4.28
C ASN A 298 46.65 33.55 -3.84
N GLN A 299 46.55 33.19 -2.54
CA GLN A 299 45.52 32.26 -2.07
C GLN A 299 44.16 32.93 -1.87
N ASP A 300 44.17 34.22 -1.52
CA ASP A 300 42.97 35.02 -1.32
C ASP A 300 42.09 35.06 -2.59
N SER A 301 42.71 35.18 -3.78
CA SER A 301 41.97 35.22 -5.04
C SER A 301 41.18 33.93 -5.33
N PHE A 302 41.71 32.76 -4.96
CA PHE A 302 41.02 31.48 -5.15
C PHE A 302 39.87 31.30 -4.14
N ILE A 303 40.11 31.64 -2.87
CA ILE A 303 39.10 31.57 -1.81
C ILE A 303 37.94 32.52 -2.13
N SER A 304 38.23 33.76 -2.52
CA SER A 304 37.19 34.72 -2.90
C SER A 304 36.37 34.25 -4.10
N LYS A 305 36.99 33.69 -5.15
CA LYS A 305 36.26 33.12 -6.29
C LYS A 305 35.34 31.98 -5.88
N ARG A 306 35.80 31.09 -5.00
CA ARG A 306 34.98 29.98 -4.50
C ARG A 306 33.82 30.49 -3.63
N LEU A 307 34.06 31.47 -2.76
CA LEU A 307 33.01 32.11 -1.96
C LEU A 307 31.95 32.77 -2.85
N THR A 308 32.33 33.48 -3.92
CA THR A 308 31.37 34.03 -4.88
C THR A 308 30.52 32.93 -5.53
N ALA A 309 31.12 31.80 -5.90
CA ALA A 309 30.38 30.66 -6.45
C ALA A 309 29.41 30.06 -5.41
N ILE A 310 29.83 29.90 -4.16
CA ILE A 310 28.99 29.40 -3.06
C ILE A 310 27.81 30.35 -2.81
N TYR A 311 28.03 31.67 -2.76
CA TYR A 311 26.95 32.63 -2.60
C TYR A 311 25.95 32.56 -3.76
N GLY A 312 26.41 32.38 -5.00
CA GLY A 312 25.53 32.14 -6.14
C GLY A 312 24.72 30.83 -6.03
N GLU A 313 25.34 29.75 -5.54
CA GLU A 313 24.63 28.48 -5.29
C GLU A 313 23.61 28.59 -4.14
N LEU A 314 23.96 29.28 -3.05
CA LEU A 314 23.06 29.53 -1.91
C LEU A 314 21.86 30.41 -2.32
N GLU A 315 22.08 31.42 -3.16
CA GLU A 315 21.03 32.26 -3.73
C GLU A 315 20.10 31.42 -4.63
N ALA A 316 20.66 30.56 -5.49
CA ALA A 316 19.90 29.67 -6.35
C ALA A 316 19.03 28.65 -5.58
N ILE A 317 19.48 28.21 -4.40
CA ILE A 317 18.74 27.31 -3.50
C ILE A 317 17.73 28.09 -2.63
N GLU A 318 17.73 29.43 -2.70
CA GLU A 318 16.97 30.32 -1.82
C GLU A 318 17.22 30.01 -0.34
N ALA A 319 18.50 29.86 0.04
CA ALA A 319 18.92 29.46 1.38
C ALA A 319 18.42 30.42 2.49
N ASP A 320 18.24 31.70 2.18
CA ASP A 320 17.72 32.71 3.12
C ASP A 320 16.23 32.50 3.43
N LYS A 321 15.45 32.03 2.45
CA LYS A 321 14.01 31.73 2.65
C LYS A 321 13.79 30.36 3.28
N ALA A 322 14.83 29.54 3.40
CA ALA A 322 14.73 28.16 3.86
C ALA A 322 14.12 28.08 5.27
N GLU A 323 14.54 28.93 6.20
CA GLU A 323 14.04 28.94 7.58
C GLU A 323 12.55 29.30 7.63
N SER A 324 12.14 30.35 6.92
CA SER A 324 10.73 30.74 6.83
C SER A 324 9.88 29.65 6.18
N ARG A 325 10.38 29.00 5.12
CA ARG A 325 9.68 27.87 4.47
C ARG A 325 9.51 26.69 5.42
N ALA A 326 10.56 26.32 6.16
CA ALA A 326 10.50 25.24 7.14
C ALA A 326 9.51 25.56 8.27
N ALA A 327 9.52 26.79 8.78
CA ALA A 327 8.58 27.24 9.81
C ALA A 327 7.11 27.22 9.33
N VAL A 328 6.84 27.59 8.07
CA VAL A 328 5.49 27.52 7.47
C VAL A 328 5.02 26.06 7.36
N ILE A 329 5.87 25.14 6.92
CA ILE A 329 5.53 23.71 6.81
C ILE A 329 5.26 23.13 8.20
N LEU A 330 6.10 23.43 9.19
CA LEU A 330 5.93 22.97 10.56
C LEU A 330 4.64 23.51 11.18
N ASN A 331 4.37 24.81 11.02
CA ASN A 331 3.13 25.42 11.52
C ASN A 331 1.88 24.80 10.87
N GLY A 332 1.93 24.55 9.55
CA GLY A 332 0.85 23.88 8.83
C GLY A 332 0.55 22.45 9.30
N LEU A 333 1.56 21.75 9.83
CA LEU A 333 1.43 20.42 10.43
C LEU A 333 1.12 20.45 11.94
N GLY A 334 0.86 21.64 12.49
CA GLY A 334 0.44 21.85 13.88
C GLY A 334 1.56 22.17 14.87
N PHE A 335 2.81 22.37 14.43
CA PHE A 335 3.90 22.76 15.33
C PHE A 335 3.87 24.26 15.64
N THR A 336 3.61 24.61 16.90
CA THR A 336 3.69 26.00 17.38
C THR A 336 5.13 26.51 17.36
N SER A 337 5.33 27.83 17.38
CA SER A 337 6.67 28.45 17.41
C SER A 337 7.51 27.97 18.59
N GLU A 338 6.89 27.67 19.74
CA GLU A 338 7.58 27.10 20.90
C GLU A 338 8.04 25.67 20.63
N MET A 339 7.19 24.83 20.05
CA MET A 339 7.54 23.46 19.68
C MET A 339 8.65 23.43 18.62
N GLN A 340 8.68 24.37 17.69
CA GLN A 340 9.76 24.46 16.69
C GLN A 340 11.15 24.65 17.33
N ALA A 341 11.21 25.26 18.52
CA ALA A 341 12.41 25.46 19.32
C ALA A 341 12.68 24.36 20.35
N MET A 342 11.87 23.30 20.39
CA MET A 342 12.09 22.14 21.27
C MET A 342 12.93 21.05 20.60
N ALA A 343 13.60 20.24 21.42
CA ALA A 343 14.43 19.13 20.95
C ALA A 343 13.56 17.94 20.50
N THR A 344 13.97 17.25 19.43
CA THR A 344 13.12 16.19 18.84
C THR A 344 12.86 14.99 19.76
N LYS A 345 13.76 14.72 20.71
CA LYS A 345 13.57 13.69 21.74
C LYS A 345 12.38 13.95 22.68
N GLN A 346 11.95 15.20 22.85
CA GLN A 346 10.84 15.56 23.75
C GLN A 346 9.47 15.28 23.12
N PHE A 347 9.41 15.10 21.81
CA PHE A 347 8.17 14.77 21.11
C PHE A 347 7.77 13.31 21.30
N SER A 348 6.46 13.07 21.33
CA SER A 348 5.89 11.73 21.23
C SER A 348 6.11 11.15 19.82
N GLY A 349 5.91 9.83 19.65
CA GLY A 349 6.08 9.16 18.36
C GLY A 349 5.25 9.79 17.23
N GLY A 350 3.99 10.18 17.51
CA GLY A 350 3.13 10.85 16.54
C GLY A 350 3.67 12.21 16.10
N TRP A 351 4.19 13.03 17.02
CA TRP A 351 4.83 14.30 16.67
C TRP A 351 6.14 14.10 15.89
N ARG A 352 6.91 13.05 16.19
CA ARG A 352 8.11 12.69 15.40
C ARG A 352 7.75 12.23 13.98
N MET A 353 6.62 11.54 13.80
CA MET A 353 6.08 11.24 12.48
C MET A 353 5.72 12.52 11.72
N ARG A 354 5.04 13.48 12.37
CA ARG A 354 4.73 14.76 11.72
C ARG A 354 5.99 15.51 11.31
N LEU A 355 7.04 15.42 12.13
CA LEU A 355 8.35 15.96 11.79
C LEU A 355 8.96 15.22 10.58
N ALA A 356 8.82 13.89 10.47
CA ALA A 356 9.22 13.10 9.30
C ALA A 356 8.58 13.62 8.02
N LEU A 357 7.27 13.86 8.09
CA LEU A 357 6.51 14.42 6.99
C LEU A 357 6.99 15.84 6.65
N ALA A 358 7.22 16.70 7.64
CA ALA A 358 7.74 18.05 7.45
C ALA A 358 9.11 18.04 6.73
N ARG A 359 10.02 17.16 7.17
CA ARG A 359 11.33 16.92 6.55
C ARG A 359 11.18 16.54 5.08
N ALA A 360 10.25 15.63 4.79
CA ALA A 360 10.04 15.16 3.42
C ALA A 360 9.42 16.19 2.49
N LEU A 361 8.46 16.98 2.99
CA LEU A 361 7.88 18.10 2.24
C LEU A 361 8.91 19.20 1.98
N PHE A 362 9.82 19.44 2.92
CA PHE A 362 10.88 20.43 2.76
C PHE A 362 11.91 20.04 1.68
N SER A 363 12.32 18.77 1.65
CA SER A 363 13.33 18.25 0.70
C SER A 363 12.90 18.29 -0.77
N LYS A 364 11.60 18.35 -1.06
CA LYS A 364 11.04 18.37 -2.44
C LYS A 364 11.66 17.33 -3.37
N PRO A 365 11.51 16.02 -3.07
CA PRO A 365 11.98 14.94 -3.93
C PRO A 365 11.27 14.93 -5.29
N ASP A 366 11.84 14.20 -6.24
CA ASP A 366 11.27 14.01 -7.59
C ASP A 366 10.13 12.96 -7.54
N LEU A 367 10.23 11.99 -6.63
CA LEU A 367 9.17 11.04 -6.27
C LEU A 367 9.00 11.02 -4.74
N LEU A 368 7.86 11.50 -4.27
CA LEU A 368 7.48 11.48 -2.84
C LEU A 368 6.61 10.25 -2.56
N LEU A 369 7.04 9.39 -1.63
CA LEU A 369 6.29 8.22 -1.18
C LEU A 369 5.76 8.47 0.24
N LEU A 370 4.44 8.50 0.40
CA LEU A 370 3.77 8.72 1.68
C LEU A 370 2.96 7.48 2.07
N ASP A 371 3.19 6.94 3.27
CA ASP A 371 2.47 5.77 3.78
C ASP A 371 1.54 6.16 4.93
N GLU A 372 0.23 6.23 4.63
CA GLU A 372 -0.85 6.63 5.55
C GLU A 372 -0.57 7.94 6.31
N PRO A 373 -0.32 9.07 5.59
CA PRO A 373 0.10 10.32 6.21
C PRO A 373 -1.00 10.96 7.09
N THR A 374 -2.28 10.62 6.88
CA THR A 374 -3.42 11.23 7.60
C THR A 374 -3.64 10.64 9.00
N ASN A 375 -3.19 9.40 9.27
CA ASN A 375 -3.52 8.69 10.52
C ASN A 375 -3.02 9.36 11.81
N MET A 376 -2.03 10.24 11.73
CA MET A 376 -1.44 10.92 12.88
C MET A 376 -1.65 12.44 12.83
N LEU A 377 -2.49 12.93 11.92
CA LEU A 377 -2.76 14.35 11.70
C LEU A 377 -4.13 14.73 12.24
N ASP A 378 -4.20 15.94 12.82
CA ASP A 378 -5.43 16.62 13.16
C ASP A 378 -6.12 17.12 11.89
N LEU A 379 -7.44 17.32 11.94
CA LEU A 379 -8.22 17.74 10.78
C LEU A 379 -7.66 19.03 10.13
N LYS A 380 -7.20 19.99 10.93
CA LYS A 380 -6.59 21.23 10.40
C LYS A 380 -5.32 20.96 9.61
N ALA A 381 -4.44 20.08 10.12
CA ALA A 381 -3.24 19.67 9.43
C ALA A 381 -3.52 18.83 8.17
N ILE A 382 -4.58 18.01 8.17
CA ILE A 382 -5.03 17.28 6.98
C ILE A 382 -5.43 18.26 5.88
N ILE A 383 -6.31 19.22 6.17
CA ILE A 383 -6.75 20.24 5.20
C ILE A 383 -5.57 21.06 4.68
N TRP A 384 -4.64 21.44 5.57
CA TRP A 384 -3.42 22.14 5.15
C TRP A 384 -2.56 21.28 4.22
N LEU A 385 -2.36 20.00 4.56
CA LEU A 385 -1.59 19.06 3.77
C LEU A 385 -2.22 18.83 2.39
N GLU A 386 -3.53 18.67 2.30
CA GLU A 386 -4.26 18.54 1.03
C GLU A 386 -3.98 19.71 0.10
N ASN A 387 -4.19 20.93 0.60
CA ASN A 387 -3.94 22.16 -0.15
C ASN A 387 -2.47 22.29 -0.56
N TYR A 388 -1.56 21.91 0.32
CA TYR A 388 -0.13 21.93 0.04
C TYR A 388 0.24 20.95 -1.08
N LEU A 389 -0.23 19.70 -0.99
CA LEU A 389 0.06 18.64 -1.97
C LEU A 389 -0.61 18.88 -3.33
N GLN A 390 -1.71 19.63 -3.40
CA GLN A 390 -2.31 20.04 -4.68
C GLN A 390 -1.38 20.95 -5.50
N THR A 391 -0.59 21.80 -4.84
CA THR A 391 0.38 22.68 -5.50
C THR A 391 1.71 21.98 -5.86
N TRP A 392 1.82 20.70 -5.53
CA TRP A 392 3.04 19.94 -5.72
C TRP A 392 3.28 19.61 -7.21
N LYS A 393 4.48 19.92 -7.69
CA LYS A 393 4.86 19.78 -9.11
C LYS A 393 5.47 18.44 -9.47
N SER A 394 6.06 17.74 -8.51
CA SER A 394 6.71 16.44 -8.71
C SER A 394 5.71 15.29 -8.56
N THR A 395 6.17 14.06 -8.74
CA THR A 395 5.30 12.88 -8.58
C THR A 395 5.10 12.55 -7.11
N ILE A 396 3.86 12.22 -6.74
CA ILE A 396 3.52 11.73 -5.40
C ILE A 396 2.88 10.36 -5.55
N LEU A 397 3.27 9.42 -4.69
CA LEU A 397 2.55 8.17 -4.44
C LEU A 397 2.13 8.13 -2.98
N VAL A 398 0.83 8.20 -2.72
CA VAL A 398 0.27 8.18 -1.36
C VAL A 398 -0.53 6.90 -1.14
N VAL A 399 -0.16 6.13 -0.14
CA VAL A 399 -1.03 5.10 0.44
C VAL A 399 -1.93 5.78 1.45
N SER A 400 -3.24 5.71 1.26
CA SER A 400 -4.20 6.22 2.23
C SER A 400 -5.48 5.40 2.18
N HIS A 401 -6.13 5.24 3.34
CA HIS A 401 -7.51 4.78 3.45
C HIS A 401 -8.53 5.91 3.44
N ASP A 402 -8.08 7.15 3.58
CA ASP A 402 -8.92 8.33 3.63
C ASP A 402 -9.42 8.73 2.23
N ARG A 403 -10.74 8.67 2.07
CA ARG A 403 -11.42 8.86 0.78
C ARG A 403 -11.43 10.32 0.38
N THR A 404 -11.74 11.23 1.31
CA THR A 404 -11.81 12.68 1.06
C THR A 404 -10.44 13.19 0.64
N PHE A 405 -9.41 12.82 1.39
CA PHE A 405 -8.02 13.12 1.06
C PHE A 405 -7.62 12.64 -0.33
N LEU A 406 -7.89 11.37 -0.66
CA LEU A 406 -7.58 10.82 -1.98
C LEU A 406 -8.38 11.49 -3.10
N ASN A 407 -9.64 11.87 -2.84
CA ASN A 407 -10.46 12.55 -3.82
C ASN A 407 -9.94 13.94 -4.16
N THR A 408 -9.41 14.65 -3.16
CA THR A 408 -8.88 16.02 -3.26
C THR A 408 -7.48 16.07 -3.85
N VAL A 409 -6.61 15.11 -3.52
CA VAL A 409 -5.18 15.12 -3.88
C VAL A 409 -4.86 14.27 -5.11
N ALA A 410 -5.46 13.08 -5.24
CA ALA A 410 -5.05 12.12 -6.27
C ALA A 410 -5.58 12.47 -7.67
N THR A 411 -4.72 12.36 -8.68
CA THR A 411 -5.09 12.46 -10.10
C THR A 411 -5.35 11.10 -10.73
N ASP A 412 -4.76 10.06 -10.15
CA ASP A 412 -4.83 8.69 -10.62
C ASP A 412 -4.86 7.76 -9.40
N ILE A 413 -5.59 6.65 -9.48
CA ILE A 413 -5.70 5.65 -8.41
C ILE A 413 -5.04 4.35 -8.87
N LEU A 414 -4.08 3.88 -8.08
CA LEU A 414 -3.52 2.55 -8.18
C LEU A 414 -4.28 1.63 -7.23
N HIS A 415 -4.84 0.55 -7.74
CA HIS A 415 -5.62 -0.40 -6.96
C HIS A 415 -4.89 -1.74 -6.90
N LEU A 416 -4.52 -2.16 -5.69
CA LEU A 416 -3.96 -3.48 -5.43
C LEU A 416 -5.09 -4.49 -5.20
N TYR A 417 -5.35 -5.32 -6.20
CA TYR A 417 -6.39 -6.35 -6.17
C TYR A 417 -5.91 -7.65 -6.79
N ALA A 418 -6.21 -8.78 -6.14
CA ALA A 418 -5.82 -10.11 -6.60
C ALA A 418 -4.32 -10.23 -6.95
N GLN A 419 -3.45 -9.67 -6.10
CA GLN A 419 -1.99 -9.62 -6.29
C GLN A 419 -1.54 -8.88 -7.55
N LYS A 420 -2.40 -8.04 -8.12
CA LYS A 420 -2.08 -7.18 -9.26
C LYS A 420 -2.31 -5.72 -8.95
N VAL A 421 -1.46 -4.86 -9.49
CA VAL A 421 -1.63 -3.41 -9.46
C VAL A 421 -2.32 -2.98 -10.75
N GLU A 422 -3.51 -2.40 -10.62
CA GLU A 422 -4.26 -1.82 -11.74
C GLU A 422 -4.31 -0.30 -11.60
N SER A 423 -4.09 0.43 -12.69
CA SER A 423 -4.15 1.90 -12.71
C SER A 423 -5.49 2.40 -13.24
N TYR A 424 -6.10 3.35 -12.54
CA TYR A 424 -7.32 4.06 -12.91
C TYR A 424 -7.00 5.55 -13.03
N ARG A 425 -7.50 6.20 -14.08
CA ARG A 425 -7.36 7.65 -14.25
C ARG A 425 -8.54 8.36 -13.59
N GLY A 426 -8.25 9.41 -12.82
CA GLY A 426 -9.25 10.19 -12.09
C GLY A 426 -9.07 10.11 -10.58
N ASN A 427 -9.98 10.78 -9.88
CA ASN A 427 -10.06 10.83 -8.43
C ASN A 427 -10.63 9.53 -7.81
N TYR A 428 -10.81 9.51 -6.49
CA TYR A 428 -11.31 8.32 -5.79
C TYR A 428 -12.73 7.92 -6.24
N ASP A 429 -13.64 8.88 -6.42
CA ASP A 429 -15.03 8.59 -6.79
C ASP A 429 -15.16 7.98 -8.19
N THR A 430 -14.37 8.48 -9.15
CA THR A 430 -14.31 7.91 -10.51
C THR A 430 -13.76 6.48 -10.48
N PHE A 431 -12.78 6.19 -9.62
CA PHE A 431 -12.30 4.83 -9.38
C PHE A 431 -13.40 3.92 -8.82
N VAL A 432 -14.14 4.36 -7.79
CA VAL A 432 -15.23 3.55 -7.19
C VAL A 432 -16.32 3.26 -8.23
N SER A 433 -16.70 4.26 -9.02
CA SER A 433 -17.69 4.13 -10.09
C SER A 433 -17.22 3.15 -11.17
N ALA A 434 -15.99 3.31 -11.67
CA ALA A 434 -15.41 2.42 -12.68
C ALA A 434 -15.27 0.98 -12.16
N ARG A 435 -14.89 0.81 -10.89
CA ARG A 435 -14.77 -0.51 -10.25
C ARG A 435 -16.11 -1.19 -10.10
N THR A 436 -17.13 -0.47 -9.63
CA THR A 436 -18.48 -1.03 -9.46
C THR A 436 -19.12 -1.41 -10.79
N GLU A 437 -18.90 -0.61 -11.84
CA GLU A 437 -19.34 -0.93 -13.20
C GLU A 437 -18.64 -2.19 -13.73
N ARG A 438 -17.30 -2.28 -13.56
CA ARG A 438 -16.53 -3.45 -13.97
C ARG A 438 -16.98 -4.73 -13.25
N LEU A 439 -17.24 -4.65 -11.94
CA LEU A 439 -17.74 -5.78 -11.17
C LEU A 439 -19.14 -6.21 -11.62
N LYS A 440 -20.04 -5.26 -11.89
CA LYS A 440 -21.38 -5.56 -12.43
C LYS A 440 -21.32 -6.22 -13.80
N ASN A 441 -20.42 -5.76 -14.67
CA ASN A 441 -20.23 -6.36 -16.00
C ASN A 441 -19.66 -7.77 -15.89
N GLN A 442 -18.65 -8.00 -15.03
CA GLN A 442 -18.11 -9.33 -14.76
C GLN A 442 -19.17 -10.28 -14.18
N GLN A 443 -20.01 -9.80 -13.27
CA GLN A 443 -21.08 -10.60 -12.69
C GLN A 443 -22.13 -10.98 -13.74
N ARG A 444 -22.56 -10.04 -14.60
CA ARG A 444 -23.50 -10.33 -15.70
C ARG A 444 -22.91 -11.32 -16.71
N GLU A 445 -21.63 -11.18 -17.06
CA GLU A 445 -20.95 -12.12 -17.95
C GLU A 445 -20.88 -13.51 -17.33
N TYR A 446 -20.56 -13.60 -16.04
CA TYR A 446 -20.53 -14.85 -15.30
C TYR A 446 -21.92 -15.51 -15.22
N GLU A 447 -22.96 -14.74 -14.90
CA GLU A 447 -24.35 -15.22 -14.87
C GLU A 447 -24.80 -15.69 -16.25
N ALA A 448 -24.53 -14.94 -17.32
CA ALA A 448 -24.83 -15.34 -18.68
C ALA A 448 -24.09 -16.62 -19.10
N GLN A 449 -22.82 -16.77 -18.70
CA GLN A 449 -22.05 -18.01 -18.93
C GLN A 449 -22.63 -19.19 -18.14
N LYS A 450 -23.05 -18.97 -16.90
CA LYS A 450 -23.67 -20.00 -16.06
C LYS A 450 -25.01 -20.44 -16.64
N ASP A 451 -25.89 -19.52 -17.01
CA ASP A 451 -27.18 -19.83 -17.64
C ASP A 451 -26.99 -20.57 -18.97
N TYR A 452 -25.98 -20.19 -19.75
CA TYR A 452 -25.61 -20.89 -20.97
C TYR A 452 -25.13 -22.32 -20.71
N ARG A 453 -24.28 -22.52 -19.68
CA ARG A 453 -23.84 -23.85 -19.25
C ARG A 453 -25.02 -24.70 -18.76
N ASP A 454 -25.90 -24.13 -17.93
CA ASP A 454 -27.06 -24.82 -17.37
C ASP A 454 -28.05 -25.24 -18.48
N HIS A 455 -28.30 -24.36 -19.46
CA HIS A 455 -29.15 -24.68 -20.62
C HIS A 455 -28.56 -25.83 -21.46
N ILE A 456 -27.24 -25.84 -21.67
CA ILE A 456 -26.57 -26.96 -22.36
C ILE A 456 -26.65 -28.24 -21.53
N GLN A 457 -26.47 -28.14 -20.21
CA GLN A 457 -26.53 -29.29 -19.30
C GLN A 457 -27.92 -29.95 -19.34
N VAL A 458 -29.01 -29.17 -19.29
CA VAL A 458 -30.39 -29.68 -19.41
C VAL A 458 -30.60 -30.39 -20.76
N PHE A 459 -30.02 -29.88 -21.84
CA PHE A 459 -30.09 -30.54 -23.15
C PHE A 459 -29.33 -31.87 -23.16
N ILE A 460 -28.12 -31.90 -22.59
CA ILE A 460 -27.32 -33.12 -22.47
C ILE A 460 -28.08 -34.16 -21.64
N ASP A 461 -28.60 -33.80 -20.47
CA ASP A 461 -29.29 -34.72 -19.58
C ASP A 461 -30.58 -35.28 -20.20
N ARG A 462 -31.34 -34.43 -20.93
CA ARG A 462 -32.57 -34.85 -21.62
C ARG A 462 -32.30 -35.83 -22.77
N PHE A 463 -31.21 -35.64 -23.51
CA PHE A 463 -30.91 -36.42 -24.72
C PHE A 463 -29.78 -37.44 -24.56
N ARG A 464 -29.26 -37.62 -23.33
CA ARG A 464 -28.14 -38.52 -23.00
C ARG A 464 -28.37 -39.96 -23.47
N TYR A 465 -29.61 -40.45 -23.37
CA TYR A 465 -29.97 -41.82 -23.72
C TYR A 465 -30.66 -41.96 -25.08
N ASN A 466 -30.75 -40.89 -25.89
CA ASN A 466 -31.39 -40.92 -27.20
C ASN A 466 -30.36 -41.15 -28.32
N ALA A 467 -30.39 -42.33 -28.93
CA ALA A 467 -29.44 -42.75 -29.97
C ALA A 467 -29.42 -41.82 -31.21
N ASN A 468 -30.56 -41.22 -31.58
CA ASN A 468 -30.66 -40.38 -32.79
C ASN A 468 -30.02 -38.99 -32.62
N ARG A 469 -29.78 -38.54 -31.39
CA ARG A 469 -29.17 -37.22 -31.09
C ARG A 469 -27.79 -37.31 -30.44
N ALA A 470 -27.20 -38.51 -30.39
CA ALA A 470 -25.92 -38.77 -29.74
C ALA A 470 -24.79 -37.87 -30.25
N ALA A 471 -24.70 -37.63 -31.57
CA ALA A 471 -23.67 -36.76 -32.15
C ALA A 471 -23.78 -35.29 -31.69
N GLN A 472 -25.00 -34.78 -31.51
CA GLN A 472 -25.24 -33.41 -31.03
C GLN A 472 -24.91 -33.28 -29.54
N VAL A 473 -25.25 -34.29 -28.73
CA VAL A 473 -24.90 -34.33 -27.30
C VAL A 473 -23.39 -34.37 -27.11
N GLN A 474 -22.67 -35.18 -27.90
CA GLN A 474 -21.20 -35.23 -27.87
C GLN A 474 -20.54 -33.90 -28.25
N SER A 475 -21.07 -33.22 -29.28
CA SER A 475 -20.58 -31.88 -29.65
C SER A 475 -20.82 -30.85 -28.55
N LYS A 476 -21.95 -30.91 -27.85
CA LYS A 476 -22.31 -29.98 -26.78
C LYS A 476 -21.55 -30.27 -25.48
N LEU A 477 -21.28 -31.55 -25.18
CA LEU A 477 -20.41 -31.97 -24.08
C LEU A 477 -18.99 -31.41 -24.25
N LYS A 478 -18.43 -31.53 -25.47
CA LYS A 478 -17.12 -30.95 -25.81
C LYS A 478 -17.09 -29.43 -25.77
N LEU A 479 -18.24 -28.78 -26.02
CA LEU A 479 -18.38 -27.33 -25.90
C LEU A 479 -18.40 -26.90 -24.42
N LEU A 480 -19.03 -27.68 -23.55
CA LEU A 480 -19.08 -27.45 -22.10
C LEU A 480 -17.70 -27.66 -21.46
N GLU A 481 -16.91 -28.65 -21.88
CA GLU A 481 -15.52 -28.85 -21.41
C GLU A 481 -14.56 -27.69 -21.76
N LYS A 482 -14.87 -26.92 -22.80
CA LYS A 482 -14.06 -25.78 -23.23
C LYS A 482 -14.42 -24.47 -22.54
N LEU A 483 -15.66 -24.34 -22.07
CA LEU A 483 -16.18 -23.17 -21.38
C LEU A 483 -15.74 -23.21 -19.94
#